data_AF-W7TUK7-F1
#
_entry.id   AF-W7TUK7-F1
#
_cell.length_a   1.000
_cell.length_b   1.000
_cell.length_c   1.000
_cell.angle_alpha   90.00
_cell.angle_beta   90.00
_cell.angle_gamma   90.00
#
_symmetry.space_group_name_H-M   'P 1'
#
loop_
_entity.id
_entity.type
_entity.pdbx_description
1 polymer ?
#
loop_
_entity_poly.entity_id
_entity_poly.type
_entity_poly.pdbx_seq_one_letter_code
_entity_poly.pdbx_strand_id
1 'polypeptide(L)'
;MECSPPSQSKSPRPTEPPLLLYGAASVVGLLTLGSLPFLVIPMLRGNALPYMNIPMSKYKTIFDEVLPRHMPRRRAGSPPLRFIDLGHGMGEAVVNAAQRGYIATGVELNPTLYLLSICNVWRHGLLWPLEPRVRLVYGNMWRKDMELGRQDVILMFGVQSLMTRLAERLRSEAQHDALVVLYRFKLDLRSRASPTGAALREITGRDGSDEQAEIKILEVTEDGFSVYRIKKK
;
A
#
# COMPACT_ATOMS: atom_id res chain seq x y z
N MET A 1 36.76 43.39 -75.98
CA MET A 1 36.82 42.13 -75.20
C MET A 1 37.22 42.51 -73.79
N GLU A 2 36.24 42.78 -72.92
CA GLU A 2 36.47 43.03 -71.49
C GLU A 2 36.08 41.76 -70.73
N CYS A 3 37.04 41.14 -70.05
CA CYS A 3 36.80 40.03 -69.13
C CYS A 3 36.20 40.58 -67.83
N SER A 4 34.98 40.18 -67.50
CA SER A 4 34.40 40.37 -66.17
C SER A 4 35.05 39.42 -65.14
N PRO A 5 35.22 39.84 -63.86
CA PRO A 5 35.86 39.02 -62.84
C PRO A 5 34.91 37.92 -62.30
N PRO A 6 35.44 36.86 -61.67
CA PRO A 6 34.63 35.73 -61.22
C PRO A 6 33.78 36.09 -60.00
N SER A 7 32.53 35.64 -60.02
CA SER A 7 31.57 35.71 -58.92
C SER A 7 32.03 34.84 -57.74
N GLN A 8 32.31 35.46 -56.59
CA GLN A 8 32.58 34.73 -55.34
C GLN A 8 31.28 34.17 -54.74
N SER A 9 31.15 32.83 -54.68
CA SER A 9 30.08 32.19 -53.90
C SER A 9 30.40 32.26 -52.41
N LYS A 10 29.57 32.96 -51.63
CA LYS A 10 29.68 32.97 -50.16
C LYS A 10 29.28 31.61 -49.62
N SER A 11 30.14 30.98 -48.82
CA SER A 11 29.79 29.75 -48.09
C SER A 11 28.69 30.03 -47.06
N PRO A 12 27.76 29.09 -46.82
CA PRO A 12 26.73 29.26 -45.80
C PRO A 12 27.39 29.29 -44.41
N ARG A 13 27.04 30.31 -43.62
CA ARG A 13 27.48 30.40 -42.22
C ARG A 13 26.82 29.29 -41.40
N PRO A 14 27.56 28.62 -40.50
CA PRO A 14 26.96 27.64 -39.60
C PRO A 14 25.90 28.34 -38.75
N THR A 15 24.68 27.81 -38.76
CA THR A 15 23.58 28.29 -37.93
C THR A 15 23.75 27.74 -36.53
N GLU A 16 24.30 28.55 -35.62
CA GLU A 16 24.32 28.23 -34.20
C GLU A 16 22.89 28.02 -33.70
N PRO A 17 22.61 26.92 -32.97
CA PRO A 17 21.27 26.68 -32.45
C PRO A 17 20.90 27.77 -31.42
N PRO A 18 19.62 28.17 -31.35
CA PRO A 18 19.21 29.30 -30.54
C PRO A 18 19.48 29.04 -29.06
N LEU A 19 19.98 30.04 -28.34
CA LEU A 19 20.30 30.03 -26.91
C LEU A 19 19.17 29.44 -26.03
N LEU A 20 17.92 29.58 -26.47
CA LEU A 20 16.72 29.03 -25.84
C LEU A 20 16.72 27.49 -25.79
N LEU A 21 17.29 26.84 -26.80
CA LEU A 21 17.42 25.38 -26.89
C LEU A 21 18.43 24.86 -25.86
N TYR A 22 19.54 25.57 -25.67
CA TYR A 22 20.52 25.28 -24.61
C TYR A 22 19.94 25.51 -23.20
N GLY A 23 19.13 26.56 -23.03
CA GLY A 23 18.40 26.82 -21.79
C GLY A 23 17.38 25.72 -21.45
N ALA A 24 16.59 25.27 -22.43
CA ALA A 24 15.61 24.20 -22.22
C ALA A 24 16.27 22.84 -21.93
N ALA A 25 17.33 22.49 -22.68
CA ALA A 25 18.07 21.26 -22.46
C ALA A 25 18.77 21.21 -21.09
N SER A 26 19.30 22.35 -20.62
CA SER A 26 19.96 22.44 -19.32
C SER A 26 18.97 22.31 -18.15
N VAL A 27 17.75 22.86 -18.27
CA VAL A 27 16.69 22.69 -17.27
C VAL A 27 16.20 21.24 -17.21
N VAL A 28 15.95 20.59 -18.36
CA VAL A 28 15.56 19.17 -18.41
C VAL A 28 16.67 18.29 -17.85
N GLY A 29 17.93 18.59 -18.19
CA GLY A 29 19.12 17.93 -17.63
C GLY A 29 19.21 18.06 -16.11
N LEU A 30 19.02 19.26 -15.56
CA LEU A 30 19.03 19.48 -14.11
C LEU A 30 17.90 18.74 -13.39
N LEU A 31 16.70 18.72 -13.98
CA LEU A 31 15.54 18.03 -13.40
C LEU A 31 15.73 16.51 -13.40
N THR A 32 16.27 15.96 -14.50
CA THR A 32 16.56 14.53 -14.61
C THR A 32 17.69 14.11 -13.68
N LEU A 33 18.83 14.82 -13.68
CA LEU A 33 19.95 14.59 -12.75
C LEU A 33 19.56 14.80 -11.27
N GLY A 34 18.71 15.78 -10.98
CA GLY A 34 18.19 16.01 -9.63
C GLY A 34 17.23 14.92 -9.15
N SER A 35 16.48 14.29 -10.07
CA SER A 35 15.54 13.19 -9.76
C SER A 35 16.22 11.82 -9.64
N LEU A 36 17.38 11.63 -10.28
CA LEU A 36 18.16 10.40 -10.24
C LEU A 36 18.47 9.89 -8.83
N PRO A 37 18.95 10.70 -7.86
CA PRO A 37 19.15 10.23 -6.49
C PRO A 37 17.83 9.78 -5.82
N PHE A 38 16.69 10.40 -6.14
CA PHE A 38 15.39 9.96 -5.61
C PHE A 38 14.89 8.65 -6.24
N LEU A 39 15.26 8.36 -7.48
CA LEU A 39 14.92 7.10 -8.16
C LEU A 39 15.88 5.96 -7.80
N VAL A 40 17.18 6.23 -7.77
CA VAL A 40 18.24 5.21 -7.68
C VAL A 40 18.55 4.85 -6.23
N ILE A 41 18.60 5.82 -5.31
CA ILE A 41 19.00 5.56 -3.91
C ILE A 41 18.03 4.63 -3.16
N PRO A 42 16.69 4.72 -3.31
CA PRO A 42 15.78 3.76 -2.69
C PRO A 42 15.96 2.34 -3.24
N MET A 43 16.30 2.22 -4.52
CA MET A 43 16.52 0.94 -5.21
C MET A 43 17.83 0.27 -4.75
N LEU A 44 18.87 1.06 -4.46
CA LEU A 44 20.14 0.58 -3.91
C LEU A 44 20.08 0.19 -2.43
N ARG A 45 19.06 0.63 -1.68
CA ARG A 45 18.94 0.36 -0.23
C ARG A 45 18.42 -1.04 0.12
N GLY A 46 18.26 -1.94 -0.85
CA GLY A 46 18.06 -3.38 -0.64
C GLY A 46 16.79 -3.83 0.11
N ASN A 47 16.03 -2.90 0.68
CA ASN A 47 14.90 -3.17 1.56
C ASN A 47 13.55 -2.73 0.97
N ALA A 48 13.54 -2.23 -0.27
CA ALA A 48 12.32 -1.83 -0.95
C ALA A 48 11.80 -2.99 -1.82
N LEU A 49 10.74 -3.65 -1.35
CA LEU A 49 9.98 -4.56 -2.21
C LEU A 49 9.42 -3.76 -3.39
N PRO A 50 9.48 -4.29 -4.63
CA PRO A 50 8.93 -3.60 -5.78
C PRO A 50 7.43 -3.36 -5.55
N TYR A 51 6.96 -2.15 -5.82
CA TYR A 51 5.55 -1.83 -5.73
C TYR A 51 4.77 -2.70 -6.72
N MET A 52 3.77 -3.41 -6.22
CA MET A 52 2.87 -4.20 -7.02
C MET A 52 1.46 -4.02 -6.50
N ASN A 53 0.56 -3.56 -7.36
CA ASN A 53 -0.83 -3.37 -6.98
C ASN A 53 -1.64 -4.66 -7.11
N ILE A 54 -2.73 -4.75 -6.36
CA ILE A 54 -3.79 -5.73 -6.63
C ILE A 54 -4.45 -5.30 -7.95
N PRO A 55 -4.61 -6.20 -8.95
CA PRO A 55 -5.29 -5.85 -10.19
C PRO A 55 -6.70 -5.31 -9.93
N MET A 56 -7.12 -4.27 -10.67
CA MET A 56 -8.40 -3.59 -10.40
C MET A 56 -9.61 -4.53 -10.41
N SER A 57 -9.59 -5.55 -11.28
CA SER A 57 -10.64 -6.57 -11.35
C SER A 57 -10.83 -7.33 -10.04
N LYS A 58 -9.77 -7.48 -9.24
CA LYS A 58 -9.76 -8.25 -8.00
C LYS A 58 -10.35 -7.48 -6.82
N TYR A 59 -10.38 -6.15 -6.84
CA TYR A 59 -11.11 -5.39 -5.81
C TYR A 59 -12.60 -5.71 -5.84
N LYS A 60 -13.18 -5.89 -7.03
CA LYS A 60 -14.57 -6.33 -7.17
C LYS A 60 -14.78 -7.68 -6.47
N THR A 61 -13.90 -8.65 -6.73
CA THR A 61 -13.94 -9.96 -6.05
C THR A 61 -13.83 -9.82 -4.54
N ILE A 62 -12.91 -8.99 -4.02
CA ILE A 62 -12.78 -8.78 -2.56
C ILE A 62 -14.10 -8.26 -1.99
N PHE A 63 -14.57 -7.12 -2.50
CA PHE A 63 -15.62 -6.38 -1.83
C PHE A 63 -17.05 -6.86 -2.16
N ASP A 64 -17.27 -7.45 -3.32
CA ASP A 64 -18.60 -7.87 -3.78
C ASP A 64 -18.82 -9.38 -3.60
N GLU A 65 -17.76 -10.16 -3.38
CA GLU A 65 -17.86 -11.62 -3.21
C GLU A 65 -17.25 -12.12 -1.90
N VAL A 66 -15.95 -11.88 -1.67
CA VAL A 66 -15.22 -12.44 -0.52
C VAL A 66 -15.73 -11.86 0.80
N LEU A 67 -15.77 -10.54 0.93
CA LEU A 67 -16.22 -9.89 2.16
C LEU A 67 -17.70 -10.23 2.47
N PRO A 68 -18.65 -10.17 1.52
CA PRO A 68 -20.05 -10.52 1.81
C PRO A 68 -20.28 -11.99 2.19
N ARG A 69 -19.48 -12.94 1.69
CA ARG A 69 -19.57 -14.37 2.08
C ARG A 69 -19.21 -14.59 3.55
N HIS A 70 -18.24 -13.83 4.06
CA HIS A 70 -17.68 -14.05 5.38
C HIS A 70 -18.16 -13.02 6.41
N MET A 71 -18.63 -11.85 6.01
CA MET A 71 -19.15 -10.86 6.94
C MET A 71 -20.58 -11.19 7.39
N PRO A 72 -20.92 -11.01 8.68
CA PRO A 72 -22.27 -11.22 9.14
C PRO A 72 -23.23 -10.23 8.46
N ARG A 73 -24.44 -10.68 8.14
CA ARG A 73 -25.50 -9.79 7.68
C ARG A 73 -25.74 -8.71 8.72
N ARG A 74 -25.65 -7.45 8.29
CA ARG A 74 -25.79 -6.28 9.17
C ARG A 74 -27.22 -5.79 9.13
N ARG A 75 -27.75 -5.37 10.27
CA ARG A 75 -29.06 -4.72 10.34
C ARG A 75 -28.95 -3.29 9.82
N ALA A 76 -30.01 -2.77 9.22
CA ALA A 76 -30.11 -1.36 8.88
C ALA A 76 -29.80 -0.49 10.12
N GLY A 77 -29.02 0.58 9.94
CA GLY A 77 -28.61 1.48 11.02
C GLY A 77 -27.43 1.00 11.88
N SER A 78 -26.85 -0.19 11.61
CA SER A 78 -25.65 -0.63 12.34
C SER A 78 -24.43 0.24 11.97
N PRO A 79 -23.54 0.60 12.92
CA PRO A 79 -22.42 1.53 12.69
C PRO A 79 -21.50 1.04 11.57
N PRO A 80 -20.87 1.89 10.75
CA PRO A 80 -20.02 1.42 9.65
C PRO A 80 -18.87 0.53 10.14
N LEU A 81 -18.56 -0.51 9.37
CA LEU A 81 -17.41 -1.38 9.65
C LEU A 81 -16.10 -0.65 9.37
N ARG A 82 -15.06 -1.02 10.10
CA ARG A 82 -13.71 -0.49 9.97
C ARG A 82 -12.86 -1.41 9.10
N PHE A 83 -12.21 -0.81 8.11
CA PHE A 83 -11.35 -1.49 7.15
C PHE A 83 -9.95 -0.88 7.24
N ILE A 84 -8.92 -1.72 7.23
CA ILE A 84 -7.53 -1.27 7.08
C ILE A 84 -6.84 -1.99 5.93
N ASP A 85 -6.09 -1.24 5.13
CA ASP A 85 -5.18 -1.77 4.10
C ASP A 85 -3.72 -1.50 4.51
N LEU A 86 -2.97 -2.58 4.73
CA LEU A 86 -1.58 -2.54 5.17
C LEU A 86 -0.65 -2.61 3.95
N GLY A 87 -0.05 -1.47 3.59
CA GLY A 87 0.66 -1.29 2.33
C GLY A 87 -0.30 -0.91 1.20
N HIS A 88 -1.08 0.15 1.41
CA HIS A 88 -2.19 0.51 0.53
C HIS A 88 -1.79 1.01 -0.86
N GLY A 89 -0.50 1.31 -1.08
CA GLY A 89 -0.01 1.78 -2.37
C GLY A 89 -0.69 3.07 -2.82
N MET A 90 -1.36 3.01 -3.96
CA MET A 90 -2.10 4.12 -4.58
C MET A 90 -3.51 4.31 -4.00
N GLY A 91 -3.92 3.48 -3.04
CA GLY A 91 -5.13 3.67 -2.24
C GLY A 91 -6.40 3.08 -2.83
N GLU A 92 -6.32 2.25 -3.87
CA GLU A 92 -7.51 1.72 -4.55
C GLU A 92 -8.38 0.86 -3.64
N ALA A 93 -7.80 0.06 -2.75
CA ALA A 93 -8.59 -0.71 -1.79
C ALA A 93 -9.32 0.20 -0.78
N VAL A 94 -8.64 1.26 -0.31
CA VAL A 94 -9.20 2.24 0.62
C VAL A 94 -10.37 2.98 -0.01
N VAL A 95 -10.23 3.41 -1.26
CA VAL A 95 -11.32 4.03 -2.05
C VAL A 95 -12.48 3.06 -2.21
N ASN A 96 -12.22 1.82 -2.63
CA ASN A 96 -13.27 0.81 -2.83
C ASN A 96 -14.01 0.47 -1.53
N ALA A 97 -13.31 0.42 -0.40
CA ALA A 97 -13.90 0.21 0.91
C ALA A 97 -14.78 1.41 1.31
N ALA A 98 -14.28 2.63 1.20
CA ALA A 98 -15.01 3.84 1.57
C ALA A 98 -16.28 4.03 0.72
N GLN A 99 -16.22 3.76 -0.58
CA GLN A 99 -17.38 3.80 -1.49
C GLN A 99 -18.46 2.78 -1.10
N ARG A 100 -18.09 1.69 -0.42
CA ARG A 100 -19.01 0.67 0.11
C ARG A 100 -19.42 0.91 1.56
N GLY A 101 -19.12 2.09 2.09
CA GLY A 101 -19.59 2.55 3.40
C GLY A 101 -18.71 2.15 4.58
N TYR A 102 -17.52 1.58 4.35
CA TYR A 102 -16.55 1.31 5.41
C TYR A 102 -15.87 2.60 5.89
N ILE A 103 -15.44 2.63 7.14
CA ILE A 103 -14.42 3.57 7.62
C ILE A 103 -13.07 2.96 7.24
N ALA A 104 -12.46 3.48 6.19
CA ALA A 104 -11.28 2.91 5.56
C ALA A 104 -9.99 3.62 5.99
N THR A 105 -9.01 2.85 6.46
CA THR A 105 -7.67 3.32 6.80
C THR A 105 -6.65 2.71 5.84
N GLY A 106 -5.78 3.53 5.26
CA GLY A 106 -4.65 3.05 4.44
C GLY A 106 -3.33 3.39 5.10
N VAL A 107 -2.41 2.44 5.21
CA VAL A 107 -1.05 2.68 5.73
C VAL A 107 -0.03 2.44 4.62
N GLU A 108 0.85 3.41 4.36
CA GLU A 108 1.89 3.29 3.33
C GLU A 108 3.20 3.91 3.82
N LEU A 109 4.30 3.20 3.58
CA LEU A 109 5.64 3.62 3.96
C LEU A 109 6.31 4.46 2.88
N ASN A 110 5.95 4.25 1.60
CA ASN A 110 6.53 4.98 0.49
C ASN A 110 5.88 6.38 0.37
N PRO A 111 6.65 7.48 0.49
CA PRO A 111 6.10 8.83 0.46
C PRO A 111 5.46 9.18 -0.89
N THR A 112 6.01 8.70 -2.00
CA THR A 112 5.46 8.96 -3.33
C THR A 112 4.09 8.31 -3.49
N LEU A 113 3.95 7.03 -3.11
CA LEU A 113 2.68 6.32 -3.17
C LEU A 113 1.63 6.93 -2.22
N TYR A 114 2.05 7.31 -1.01
CA TYR A 114 1.18 8.03 -0.07
C TYR A 114 0.65 9.35 -0.62
N LEU A 115 1.49 10.16 -1.28
CA LEU A 115 1.02 11.41 -1.90
C LEU A 115 0.06 11.15 -3.05
N LEU A 116 0.35 10.13 -3.88
CA LEU A 116 -0.52 9.74 -4.98
C LEU A 116 -1.86 9.18 -4.49
N SER A 117 -1.88 8.48 -3.36
CA SER A 117 -3.12 7.97 -2.77
C SER A 117 -4.01 9.08 -2.23
N ILE A 118 -3.44 10.18 -1.70
CA ILE A 118 -4.22 11.39 -1.35
C ILE A 118 -4.91 11.95 -2.60
N CYS A 119 -4.18 12.11 -3.70
CA CYS A 119 -4.76 12.59 -4.97
C CYS A 119 -5.88 11.65 -5.47
N ASN A 120 -5.71 10.34 -5.31
CA ASN A 120 -6.71 9.35 -5.69
C ASN A 120 -7.99 9.50 -4.84
N VAL A 121 -7.86 9.53 -3.51
CA VAL A 121 -8.98 9.73 -2.58
C VAL A 121 -9.70 11.06 -2.85
N TRP A 122 -8.94 12.12 -3.14
CA TRP A 122 -9.48 13.42 -3.53
C TRP A 122 -10.30 13.36 -4.82
N ARG A 123 -9.76 12.73 -5.88
CA ARG A 123 -10.47 12.55 -7.17
C ARG A 123 -11.80 11.81 -7.02
N HIS A 124 -11.91 10.96 -6.01
CA HIS A 124 -13.15 10.25 -5.68
C HIS A 124 -14.07 11.00 -4.72
N GLY A 125 -13.76 12.24 -4.35
CA GLY A 125 -14.59 13.09 -3.49
C GLY A 125 -14.62 12.66 -2.02
N LEU A 126 -13.67 11.81 -1.59
CA LEU A 126 -13.69 11.17 -0.27
C LEU A 126 -12.96 11.96 0.83
N LEU A 127 -12.44 13.15 0.52
CA LEU A 127 -11.76 14.03 1.49
C LEU A 127 -12.69 15.07 2.16
N TRP A 128 -13.98 15.13 1.79
CA TRP A 128 -14.89 16.19 2.26
C TRP A 128 -15.34 15.99 3.73
N PRO A 129 -15.49 17.06 4.54
CA PRO A 129 -15.40 17.00 6.00
C PRO A 129 -16.69 16.67 6.77
N LEU A 130 -17.81 16.36 6.10
CA LEU A 130 -19.07 16.06 6.82
C LEU A 130 -18.94 14.79 7.69
N GLU A 131 -18.23 13.76 7.21
CA GLU A 131 -17.74 12.63 8.02
C GLU A 131 -16.51 12.02 7.33
N PRO A 132 -15.29 12.07 7.90
CA PRO A 132 -14.12 11.48 7.27
C PRO A 132 -14.21 9.95 7.30
N ARG A 133 -14.64 9.36 6.17
CA ARG A 133 -14.69 7.91 5.95
C ARG A 133 -13.33 7.32 5.58
N VAL A 134 -12.36 8.17 5.25
CA VAL A 134 -11.01 7.77 4.83
C VAL A 134 -9.96 8.38 5.75
N ARG A 135 -9.02 7.55 6.20
CA ARG A 135 -7.82 7.96 6.91
C ARG A 135 -6.59 7.39 6.21
N LEU A 136 -5.76 8.26 5.63
CA LEU A 136 -4.46 7.85 5.07
C LEU A 136 -3.37 8.12 6.10
N VAL A 137 -2.49 7.14 6.30
CA VAL A 137 -1.39 7.20 7.26
C VAL A 137 -0.08 6.97 6.52
N TYR A 138 0.77 7.99 6.54
CA TYR A 138 2.17 7.84 6.13
C TYR A 138 2.96 7.21 7.28
N GLY A 139 3.51 6.02 7.04
CA GLY A 139 4.37 5.37 8.01
C GLY A 139 4.46 3.86 7.86
N ASN A 140 5.18 3.28 8.81
CA ASN A 140 5.38 1.84 8.84
C ASN A 140 4.12 1.13 9.35
N MET A 141 3.61 0.17 8.57
CA MET A 141 2.46 -0.66 8.94
C MET A 141 2.63 -1.32 10.31
N TRP A 142 3.85 -1.67 10.76
CA TRP A 142 4.15 -2.38 12.01
C TRP A 142 4.03 -1.53 13.29
N ARG A 143 3.64 -0.26 13.20
CA ARG A 143 3.48 0.58 14.39
C ARG A 143 2.22 0.22 15.18
N LYS A 144 2.28 0.34 16.50
CA LYS A 144 1.15 -0.01 17.41
C LYS A 144 -0.07 0.90 17.25
N ASP A 145 0.11 2.14 16.79
CA ASP A 145 -0.96 3.12 16.60
C ASP A 145 -1.83 2.87 15.35
N MET A 146 -1.58 1.79 14.60
CA MET A 146 -2.48 1.38 13.50
C MET A 146 -3.78 0.71 14.00
N GLU A 147 -3.89 0.48 15.32
CA GLU A 147 -5.11 0.02 16.01
C GLU A 147 -5.78 -1.20 15.36
N LEU A 148 -5.03 -2.28 15.05
CA LEU A 148 -5.63 -3.52 14.50
C LEU A 148 -6.74 -4.10 15.39
N GLY A 149 -6.72 -3.80 16.69
CA GLY A 149 -7.75 -4.17 17.65
C GLY A 149 -9.10 -3.45 17.48
N ARG A 150 -9.24 -2.62 16.44
CA ARG A 150 -10.49 -1.94 16.08
C ARG A 150 -10.92 -2.22 14.64
N GLN A 151 -10.19 -3.04 13.90
CA GLN A 151 -10.40 -3.24 12.47
C GLN A 151 -11.23 -4.49 12.21
N ASP A 152 -12.38 -4.34 11.56
CA ASP A 152 -13.27 -5.47 11.25
C ASP A 152 -12.74 -6.24 10.04
N VAL A 153 -12.12 -5.53 9.10
CA VAL A 153 -11.44 -6.08 7.93
C VAL A 153 -9.99 -5.60 7.89
N ILE A 154 -9.07 -6.53 7.72
CA ILE A 154 -7.65 -6.26 7.49
C ILE A 154 -7.29 -6.82 6.12
N LEU A 155 -6.92 -5.97 5.18
CA LEU A 155 -6.38 -6.34 3.88
C LEU A 155 -4.86 -6.14 3.87
N MET A 156 -4.15 -7.06 3.23
CA MET A 156 -2.74 -6.86 2.87
C MET A 156 -2.42 -7.56 1.55
N PHE A 157 -1.67 -6.87 0.71
CA PHE A 157 -0.91 -7.52 -0.35
C PHE A 157 0.27 -8.27 0.28
N GLY A 158 0.19 -9.60 0.33
CA GLY A 158 1.18 -10.40 1.02
C GLY A 158 2.55 -10.39 0.33
N VAL A 159 3.61 -10.59 1.12
CA VAL A 159 4.94 -10.99 0.65
C VAL A 159 5.48 -12.01 1.63
N GLN A 160 6.07 -13.10 1.14
CA GLN A 160 6.51 -14.26 1.93
C GLN A 160 7.25 -13.88 3.22
N SER A 161 8.19 -12.93 3.14
CA SER A 161 9.03 -12.48 4.28
C SER A 161 8.26 -11.80 5.41
N LEU A 162 7.04 -11.30 5.15
CA LEU A 162 6.23 -10.58 6.13
C LEU A 162 5.18 -11.46 6.82
N MET A 163 4.89 -12.65 6.28
CA MET A 163 3.74 -13.46 6.70
C MET A 163 3.86 -14.02 8.11
N THR A 164 5.06 -14.41 8.55
CA THR A 164 5.34 -14.84 9.92
C THR A 164 5.09 -13.70 10.92
N ARG A 165 5.70 -12.54 10.68
CA ARG A 165 5.55 -11.34 11.53
C ARG A 165 4.10 -10.84 11.56
N LEU A 166 3.40 -10.93 10.42
CA LEU A 166 1.98 -10.57 10.33
C LEU A 166 1.13 -11.51 11.19
N ALA A 167 1.35 -12.81 11.11
CA ALA A 167 0.60 -13.79 11.90
C ALA A 167 0.72 -13.51 13.40
N GLU A 168 1.93 -13.23 13.89
CA GLU A 168 2.16 -12.86 15.30
C GLU A 168 1.40 -11.61 15.71
N ARG A 169 1.49 -10.57 14.89
CA ARG A 169 0.81 -9.31 15.19
C ARG A 169 -0.70 -9.43 15.16
N LEU A 170 -1.25 -10.22 14.24
CA LEU A 170 -2.68 -10.50 14.18
C LEU A 170 -3.13 -11.21 15.46
N ARG A 171 -2.35 -12.18 15.97
CA ARG A 171 -2.68 -12.86 17.24
C ARG A 171 -2.70 -11.92 18.43
N SER A 172 -1.75 -10.98 18.49
CA SER A 172 -1.63 -10.06 19.63
C SER A 172 -2.61 -8.89 19.56
N GLU A 173 -2.74 -8.26 18.39
CA GLU A 173 -3.37 -6.94 18.26
C GLU A 173 -4.75 -6.99 17.61
N ALA A 174 -5.03 -7.90 16.67
CA ALA A 174 -6.30 -7.87 15.94
C ALA A 174 -7.50 -8.17 16.86
N GLN A 175 -8.67 -7.60 16.57
CA GLN A 175 -9.86 -7.86 17.39
C GLN A 175 -10.43 -9.26 17.17
N HIS A 176 -11.26 -9.72 18.13
CA HIS A 176 -12.05 -10.93 17.94
C HIS A 176 -12.96 -10.76 16.72
N ASP A 177 -13.13 -11.82 15.96
CA ASP A 177 -13.93 -11.90 14.72
C ASP A 177 -13.50 -11.03 13.54
N ALA A 178 -12.36 -10.33 13.66
CA ALA A 178 -11.75 -9.64 12.52
C ALA A 178 -11.53 -10.61 11.35
N LEU A 179 -11.87 -10.13 10.16
CA LEU A 179 -11.64 -10.83 8.90
C LEU A 179 -10.32 -10.33 8.30
N VAL A 180 -9.41 -11.25 8.03
CA VAL A 180 -8.13 -10.94 7.38
C VAL A 180 -8.16 -11.49 5.96
N VAL A 181 -7.92 -10.63 4.99
CA VAL A 181 -7.83 -10.99 3.56
C VAL A 181 -6.40 -10.73 3.11
N LEU A 182 -5.74 -11.77 2.63
CA LEU A 182 -4.40 -11.66 2.05
C LEU A 182 -4.45 -11.98 0.57
N TYR A 183 -3.73 -11.22 -0.23
CA TYR A 183 -3.53 -11.51 -1.65
C TYR A 183 -2.15 -12.11 -1.91
N ARG A 184 -2.08 -13.09 -2.81
CA ARG A 184 -0.91 -13.87 -3.26
C ARG A 184 -0.25 -14.80 -2.24
N PHE A 185 -0.18 -14.44 -0.97
CA PHE A 185 0.54 -15.21 0.04
C PHE A 185 -0.34 -15.61 1.22
N LYS A 186 0.04 -16.70 1.87
CA LYS A 186 -0.63 -17.27 3.04
C LYS A 186 0.14 -16.93 4.31
N LEU A 187 -0.59 -16.76 5.42
CA LEU A 187 0.02 -16.67 6.74
C LEU A 187 0.82 -17.92 7.06
N ASP A 188 1.98 -17.73 7.68
CA ASP A 188 2.66 -18.80 8.37
C ASP A 188 1.99 -19.01 9.73
N LEU A 189 1.07 -19.96 9.78
CA LEU A 189 0.37 -20.29 11.02
C LEU A 189 1.21 -21.19 11.94
N ARG A 190 2.29 -21.81 11.43
CA ARG A 190 3.13 -22.76 12.17
C ARG A 190 4.15 -22.06 13.06
N SER A 191 4.57 -20.85 12.69
CA SER A 191 5.47 -20.06 13.52
C SER A 191 4.84 -19.74 14.87
N ARG A 192 5.29 -20.44 15.91
CA ARG A 192 5.14 -19.98 17.30
C ARG A 192 6.02 -18.74 17.46
N ALA A 193 5.54 -17.77 18.22
CA ALA A 193 6.07 -16.41 18.35
C ALA A 193 7.59 -16.27 18.18
N SER A 194 7.99 -15.26 17.39
CA SER A 194 9.34 -14.77 17.15
C SER A 194 10.21 -14.74 18.40
N PRO A 195 11.53 -14.92 18.28
CA PRO A 195 12.48 -14.78 19.39
C PRO A 195 12.35 -13.45 20.16
N THR A 196 11.89 -12.37 19.50
CA THR A 196 11.58 -11.10 20.18
C THR A 196 10.36 -11.21 21.11
N GLY A 197 9.36 -11.98 20.71
CA GLY A 197 8.21 -12.33 21.55
C GLY A 197 8.58 -13.28 22.69
N ALA A 198 9.55 -14.17 22.48
CA ALA A 198 10.09 -15.04 23.53
C ALA A 198 10.87 -14.26 24.60
N ALA A 199 11.74 -13.31 24.21
CA ALA A 199 12.45 -12.45 25.15
C ALA A 199 11.50 -11.55 25.99
N LEU A 200 10.43 -11.04 25.39
CA LEU A 200 9.39 -10.32 26.12
C LEU A 200 8.61 -11.22 27.09
N ARG A 201 8.43 -12.52 26.79
CA ARG A 201 7.80 -13.51 27.69
C ARG A 201 8.67 -13.81 28.90
N GLU A 202 9.99 -13.95 28.68
CA GLU A 202 10.96 -14.18 29.75
C GLU A 202 11.01 -13.03 30.76
N ILE A 203 10.90 -11.79 30.28
CA ILE A 203 10.88 -10.59 31.15
C ILE A 203 9.53 -10.42 31.88
N THR A 204 8.41 -10.85 31.29
CA THR A 204 7.07 -10.57 31.82
C THR A 204 6.45 -11.72 32.64
N GLY A 205 7.06 -12.91 32.67
CA GLY A 205 6.64 -14.03 33.51
C GLY A 205 5.22 -14.56 33.24
N ARG A 206 4.55 -14.10 32.19
CA ARG A 206 3.22 -14.56 31.79
C ARG A 206 3.35 -15.78 30.90
N ASP A 207 2.97 -16.94 31.43
CA ASP A 207 2.81 -18.17 30.67
C ASP A 207 1.58 -18.03 29.75
N GLY A 208 1.80 -17.49 28.55
CA GLY A 208 0.76 -17.15 27.57
C GLY A 208 0.24 -18.34 26.76
N SER A 209 0.21 -19.54 27.34
CA SER A 209 -0.29 -20.76 26.68
C SER A 209 -1.82 -20.76 26.54
N ASP A 210 -2.55 -19.99 27.36
CA ASP A 210 -4.02 -20.05 27.39
C ASP A 210 -4.77 -18.91 26.67
N GLU A 211 -4.10 -17.82 26.28
CA GLU A 211 -4.79 -16.60 25.76
C GLU A 211 -4.35 -16.19 24.34
N GLN A 212 -3.71 -17.08 23.58
CA GLN A 212 -3.34 -16.78 22.19
C GLN A 212 -4.55 -16.89 21.27
N ALA A 213 -4.85 -15.82 20.54
CA ALA A 213 -5.87 -15.82 19.52
C ALA A 213 -5.59 -16.90 18.47
N GLU A 214 -6.60 -17.72 18.19
CA GLU A 214 -6.58 -18.69 17.11
C GLU A 214 -6.88 -17.97 15.79
N ILE A 215 -6.10 -18.26 14.74
CA ILE A 215 -6.35 -17.76 13.39
C ILE A 215 -6.91 -18.91 12.57
N LYS A 216 -8.22 -18.86 12.29
CA LYS A 216 -8.91 -19.89 11.52
C LYS A 216 -8.90 -19.53 10.03
N ILE A 217 -8.46 -20.46 9.18
CA ILE A 217 -8.59 -20.32 7.73
C ILE A 217 -10.06 -20.51 7.35
N LEU A 218 -10.62 -19.58 6.57
CA LEU A 218 -11.99 -19.67 6.06
C LEU A 218 -12.03 -20.16 4.62
N GLU A 219 -11.20 -19.57 3.76
CA GLU A 219 -11.22 -19.83 2.32
C GLU A 219 -9.85 -19.53 1.71
N VAL A 220 -9.48 -20.27 0.68
CA VAL A 220 -8.42 -19.91 -0.24
C VAL A 220 -9.02 -19.95 -1.63
N THR A 221 -9.09 -18.80 -2.30
CA THR A 221 -9.72 -18.68 -3.62
C THR A 221 -8.73 -19.04 -4.72
N GLU A 222 -9.23 -19.51 -5.86
CA GLU A 222 -8.41 -19.67 -7.08
C GLU A 222 -7.80 -18.35 -7.55
N ASP A 223 -8.48 -17.24 -7.26
CA ASP A 223 -8.00 -15.88 -7.54
C ASP A 223 -6.79 -15.42 -6.69
N GLY A 224 -6.28 -16.29 -5.80
CA GLY A 224 -5.09 -16.03 -5.00
C GLY A 224 -5.35 -15.29 -3.69
N PHE A 225 -6.60 -15.24 -3.22
CA PHE A 225 -6.93 -14.73 -1.88
C PHE A 225 -6.86 -15.82 -0.84
N SER A 226 -6.37 -15.48 0.34
CA SER A 226 -6.45 -16.31 1.54
C SER A 226 -7.18 -15.53 2.63
N VAL A 227 -8.26 -16.11 3.14
CA VAL A 227 -9.19 -15.45 4.05
C VAL A 227 -9.13 -16.14 5.41
N TYR A 228 -9.00 -15.36 6.47
CA TYR A 228 -8.85 -15.85 7.83
C TYR A 228 -9.79 -15.12 8.79
N ARG A 229 -10.19 -15.80 9.85
CA ARG A 229 -10.91 -15.24 11.00
C ARG A 229 -10.02 -15.24 12.22
N ILE A 230 -10.00 -14.12 12.95
CA ILE A 230 -9.38 -14.06 14.27
C ILE A 230 -10.37 -14.53 15.33
N LYS A 231 -9.98 -15.49 16.16
CA LYS A 231 -10.76 -16.01 17.29
C LYS A 231 -9.95 -15.84 18.58
N LYS A 232 -10.28 -14.83 19.37
CA LYS A 232 -9.74 -14.70 20.73
C LYS A 232 -10.50 -15.63 21.67
N LYS A 233 -9.76 -16.36 22.51
CA LYS A 233 -10.32 -17.14 23.62
C LYS A 233 -10.82 -16.20 24.72
#